data_AF-A2BX10-F1
#
_entry.id   AF-A2BX10-F1
#
_cell.length_a   1.000
_cell.length_b   1.000
_cell.length_c   1.000
_cell.angle_alpha   90.00
_cell.angle_beta   90.00
_cell.angle_gamma   90.00
#
_symmetry.space_group_name_H-M   'P 1'
#
loop_
_entity.id
_entity.type
_entity.pdbx_description
1 polymer ?
#
loop_
_entity_poly.entity_id
_entity_poly.type
_entity_poly.pdbx_seq_one_letter_code
_entity_poly.pdbx_strand_id
1 'polypeptide(L)' 'MLDSHTKKSCKENSEIRDIKIKNIEHAIAQAEMMIKESKMSQEDLSFLKRKIADSRQDLEILYLMKI' A
#
# COMPACT_ATOMS: atom_id res chain seq x y z
N MET A 1 4.83 3.37 -3.86
CA MET A 1 4.82 4.74 -4.40
C MET A 1 4.02 4.79 -5.68
N LEU A 2 2.90 5.49 -5.67
CA LEU A 2 2.08 5.74 -6.84
C LEU A 2 2.78 6.72 -7.79
N ASP A 3 3.15 6.25 -8.97
CA ASP A 3 3.64 7.10 -10.05
C ASP A 3 2.51 7.96 -10.67
N SER A 4 2.90 9.01 -11.37
CA SER A 4 1.97 9.98 -11.97
C SER A 4 0.98 9.35 -12.96
N HIS A 5 1.40 8.30 -13.68
CA HIS A 5 0.53 7.60 -14.61
C HIS A 5 -0.53 6.78 -13.86
N THR A 6 -0.12 6.02 -12.85
CA THR A 6 -1.05 5.27 -11.99
C THR A 6 -2.05 6.19 -11.29
N LYS A 7 -1.63 7.37 -10.82
CA LYS A 7 -2.53 8.37 -10.22
C LYS A 7 -3.59 8.85 -11.22
N LYS A 8 -3.19 9.10 -12.47
CA LYS A 8 -4.13 9.51 -13.53
C LYS A 8 -5.16 8.43 -13.81
N SER A 9 -4.72 7.18 -13.99
CA SER A 9 -5.64 6.05 -14.21
C SER A 9 -6.62 5.82 -13.04
N CYS A 10 -6.16 6.00 -11.80
CA CYS A 10 -7.03 5.89 -10.62
C CYS A 10 -8.00 7.07 -10.48
N LYS A 11 -7.67 8.24 -11.04
CA LYS A 11 -8.56 9.41 -11.05
C LYS A 11 -9.63 9.28 -12.14
N GLU A 12 -9.28 8.73 -13.29
CA GLU A 12 -10.17 8.58 -14.46
C GLU A 12 -11.09 7.34 -14.34
N ASN A 13 -10.66 6.31 -13.61
CA ASN A 13 -11.42 5.07 -13.47
C ASN A 13 -11.52 4.62 -12.01
N SER A 14 -12.75 4.64 -11.48
CA SER A 14 -13.06 4.27 -10.10
C SER A 14 -12.84 2.78 -9.80
N GLU A 15 -13.05 1.89 -10.77
CA GLU A 15 -12.82 0.45 -10.58
C GLU A 15 -11.33 0.14 -10.46
N ILE A 16 -10.49 0.77 -11.30
CA ILE A 16 -9.03 0.64 -11.22
C ILE A 16 -8.54 1.12 -9.85
N ARG A 17 -9.06 2.24 -9.38
CA ARG A 17 -8.75 2.77 -8.04
C ARG A 17 -9.15 1.80 -6.94
N ASP A 18 -10.35 1.24 -6.98
CA ASP A 18 -10.85 0.32 -5.96
C ASP A 18 -10.08 -1.01 -5.93
N ILE A 19 -9.73 -1.55 -7.10
CA ILE A 19 -8.84 -2.71 -7.21
C ILE A 19 -7.47 -2.38 -6.61
N LYS A 20 -6.93 -1.19 -6.91
CA LYS A 20 -5.63 -0.76 -6.38
C LYS A 20 -5.65 -0.62 -4.85
N ILE A 21 -6.71 -0.04 -4.29
CA ILE A 21 -6.93 0.05 -2.84
C ILE A 21 -6.90 -1.35 -2.22
N LYS A 22 -7.75 -2.26 -2.71
CA LYS A 22 -7.81 -3.65 -2.18
C LYS A 22 -6.48 -4.37 -2.24
N ASN A 23 -5.73 -4.17 -3.34
CA ASN A 23 -4.41 -4.78 -3.50
C ASN A 23 -3.41 -4.25 -2.48
N ILE A 24 -3.39 -2.93 -2.23
CA ILE A 24 -2.48 -2.34 -1.25
C ILE A 24 -2.88 -2.72 0.18
N GLU A 25 -4.18 -2.73 0.50
CA GLU A 25 -4.68 -3.22 1.80
C GLU A 25 -4.26 -4.67 2.05
N HIS A 26 -4.43 -5.54 1.05
CA HIS A 26 -4.01 -6.93 1.14
C HIS A 26 -2.50 -7.08 1.35
N ALA A 27 -1.69 -6.31 0.59
CA ALA A 27 -0.24 -6.33 0.73
C ALA A 27 0.23 -5.87 2.12
N ILE A 28 -0.42 -4.84 2.69
CA ILE A 28 -0.14 -4.39 4.07
C ILE A 28 -0.49 -5.50 5.07
N ALA A 29 -1.67 -6.10 4.95
CA ALA A 29 -2.10 -7.17 5.87
C ALA A 29 -1.14 -8.37 5.83
N GLN A 30 -0.67 -8.76 4.64
CA GLN A 30 0.33 -9.82 4.49
C GLN A 30 1.67 -9.42 5.13
N ALA A 31 2.15 -8.20 4.89
CA ALA A 31 3.40 -7.73 5.48
C ALA A 31 3.32 -7.66 7.03
N GLU A 32 2.19 -7.23 7.59
CA GLU A 32 1.95 -7.22 9.04
C GLU A 32 1.92 -8.63 9.63
N MET A 33 1.30 -9.59 8.93
CA MET A 33 1.30 -10.99 9.32
C MET A 33 2.72 -11.57 9.32
N MET A 34 3.52 -11.28 8.28
CA MET A 34 4.92 -11.70 8.21
C MET A 34 5.74 -11.16 9.40
N ILE A 35 5.56 -9.89 9.77
CA ILE A 35 6.21 -9.30 10.94
C ILE A 35 5.82 -10.01 12.24
N LYS A 36 4.54 -10.40 12.37
CA LYS A 36 4.01 -11.04 13.57
C LYS A 36 4.49 -12.48 13.73
N GLU A 37 4.60 -13.22 12.63
CA GLU A 37 4.85 -14.66 12.62
C GLU A 37 6.34 -15.02 12.44
N SER A 38 7.16 -14.11 11.93
CA SER A 38 8.55 -14.41 11.57
C SER A 38 9.55 -13.87 12.59
N LYS A 39 10.57 -14.68 12.95
CA LYS A 39 11.79 -14.21 13.61
C LYS A 39 12.70 -13.52 12.59
N MET A 40 12.27 -12.37 12.07
CA MET A 40 13.03 -11.58 11.10
C MET A 40 14.22 -10.88 11.77
N SER A 41 15.25 -10.57 10.99
CA SER A 41 16.32 -9.69 11.48
C SER A 41 15.77 -8.27 11.73
N GLN A 42 16.46 -7.49 12.57
CA GLN A 42 16.08 -6.10 12.84
C GLN A 42 16.12 -5.24 11.57
N GLU A 43 17.02 -5.54 10.65
CA GLU A 43 17.15 -4.85 9.35
C GLU A 43 15.93 -5.13 8.47
N ASP A 44 15.56 -6.41 8.30
CA ASP A 44 14.40 -6.81 7.50
C ASP A 44 13.10 -6.26 8.09
N LEU A 45 12.98 -6.25 9.42
CA LEU A 45 11.84 -5.68 10.13
C LEU A 45 11.73 -4.17 9.86
N SER A 46 12.84 -3.45 9.90
CA SER A 46 12.89 -2.01 9.66
C SER A 46 12.54 -1.68 8.19
N PHE A 47 13.05 -2.47 7.26
CA PHE A 47 12.75 -2.37 5.84
C PHE A 47 11.25 -2.60 5.56
N LEU A 48 10.68 -3.67 6.13
CA LEU A 48 9.28 -4.04 5.91
C LEU A 48 8.33 -3.00 6.53
N LYS A 49 8.64 -2.48 7.72
CA LYS A 49 7.89 -1.38 8.34
C LYS A 49 7.90 -0.12 7.48
N ARG A 50 9.03 0.23 6.87
CA ARG A 50 9.11 1.37 5.94
C ARG A 50 8.22 1.18 4.72
N LYS A 51 8.24 -0.02 4.12
CA LYS A 51 7.35 -0.36 3.00
C LYS A 51 5.86 -0.28 3.35
N ILE A 52 5.49 -0.72 4.56
CA ILE A 52 4.11 -0.58 5.07
C ILE A 52 3.74 0.90 5.18
N ALA A 53 4.63 1.74 5.73
CA ALA A 53 4.38 3.18 5.85
C ALA A 53 4.19 3.85 4.47
N ASP A 54 5.06 3.54 3.50
CA ASP A 54 4.94 4.07 2.13
C ASP A 54 3.62 3.61 1.47
N SER A 55 3.21 2.36 1.69
CA SER A 55 1.95 1.80 1.17
C SER A 55 0.72 2.47 1.80
N ARG A 56 0.79 2.82 3.09
CA ARG A 56 -0.29 3.56 3.76
C ARG A 56 -0.45 4.98 3.22
N GLN A 57 0.65 5.67 2.91
CA GLN A 57 0.60 6.97 2.24
C GLN A 57 -0.03 6.86 0.85
N ASP A 58 0.31 5.82 0.09
CA ASP A 58 -0.32 5.57 -1.21
C ASP A 58 -1.84 5.33 -1.06
N LEU A 59 -2.28 4.58 -0.04
CA LEU A 59 -3.70 4.38 0.25
C LEU A 59 -4.41 5.69 0.57
N GLU A 60 -3.82 6.52 1.42
CA GLU A 60 -4.38 7.81 1.79
C GLU A 60 -4.63 8.68 0.54
N ILE A 61 -3.66 8.74 -0.37
CA ILE A 61 -3.81 9.43 -1.66
C ILE A 61 -4.99 8.87 -2.47
N LEU A 62 -5.13 7.54 -2.56
CA LEU A 62 -6.21 6.91 -3.31
C LEU A 62 -7.59 7.14 -2.67
N TYR A 63 -7.68 7.19 -1.34
CA TYR A 63 -8.92 7.53 -0.65
C TYR A 63 -9.29 9.00 -0.81
N LEU A 64 -8.32 9.91 -0.77
CA LEU A 64 -8.57 11.34 -1.03
C LEU A 64 -9.08 11.59 -2.46
N MET A 65 -8.73 10.73 -3.42
CA MET A 65 -9.28 10.79 -4.78
C MET A 65 -10.75 10.35 -4.89
N LYS A 66 -11.33 9.74 -3.85
CA LYS A 66 -12.77 9.38 -3.83
C LYS A 66 -13.68 10.56 -3.52
N ILE A 67 -13.12 11.67 -3.03
CA ILE A 67 -13.83 12.88 -2.63
C ILE A 67 -14.28 13.67 -3.87
#